data_AF-A0A0Q7J680-F1
#
_entry.id   AF-A0A0Q7J680-F1
#
_cell.length_a   1.000
_cell.length_b   1.000
_cell.length_c   1.000
_cell.angle_alpha   90.00
_cell.angle_beta   90.00
_cell.angle_gamma   90.00
#
_symmetry.space_group_name_H-M   'P 1'
#
loop_
_entity.id
_entity.type
_entity.pdbx_description
1 polymer ?
#
loop_
_entity_poly.entity_id
_entity_poly.type
_entity_poly.pdbx_seq_one_letter_code
_entity_poly.pdbx_strand_id
1 'polypeptide(L)' 'MSPNDVSSKDELVAFLHTLRHDLSNNATSWENKTLESFLEAMAAWLNDSDDANSKTPTWSLLATSLLAGKAYE' A
#
# COMPACT_ATOMS: atom_id res chain seq x y z
N MET A 1 -1.44 11.69 3.30
CA MET A 1 -2.76 11.10 3.03
C MET A 1 -2.78 9.75 3.70
N SER A 2 -3.78 9.47 4.53
CA SER A 2 -3.95 8.13 5.12
C SER A 2 -4.58 7.21 4.09
N PRO A 3 -4.29 5.89 4.07
CA PRO A 3 -5.00 4.96 3.20
C PRO A 3 -6.52 4.92 3.45
N ASN A 4 -6.97 5.28 4.66
CA ASN A 4 -8.40 5.38 4.99
C ASN A 4 -9.11 6.57 4.33
N ASP A 5 -8.35 7.56 3.84
CA ASP A 5 -8.90 8.73 3.16
C ASP A 5 -9.13 8.46 1.65
N VAL A 6 -8.70 7.30 1.15
CA VAL A 6 -8.78 6.97 -0.28
C VAL A 6 -10.13 6.34 -0.61
N SER A 7 -10.98 7.11 -1.27
CA SER A 7 -12.37 6.75 -1.59
C SER A 7 -12.67 6.72 -3.09
N SER A 8 -11.72 7.14 -3.92
CA SER A 8 -11.87 7.26 -5.37
C SER A 8 -10.60 6.87 -6.13
N LYS A 9 -10.77 6.66 -7.45
CA LYS A 9 -9.64 6.42 -8.36
C LYS A 9 -8.62 7.55 -8.32
N ASP A 10 -9.07 8.81 -8.35
CA ASP A 10 -8.16 9.96 -8.42
C ASP A 10 -7.37 10.13 -7.12
N GLU A 11 -8.01 9.85 -5.97
CA GLU A 11 -7.32 9.80 -4.68
C GLU A 11 -6.32 8.65 -4.62
N LEU A 12 -6.61 7.47 -5.19
CA LEU A 12 -5.65 6.38 -5.28
C LEU A 12 -4.43 6.78 -6.13
N VAL A 13 -4.66 7.45 -7.27
CA VAL A 13 -3.57 7.95 -8.12
C VAL A 13 -2.71 8.96 -7.34
N ALA A 14 -3.33 9.87 -6.59
CA ALA A 14 -2.61 10.80 -5.70
C ALA A 14 -1.82 10.07 -4.61
N PHE A 15 -2.38 9.00 -4.04
CA PHE A 15 -1.72 8.16 -3.05
C PHE A 15 -0.50 7.44 -3.62
N LEU A 16 -0.59 6.87 -4.82
CA LEU A 16 0.53 6.26 -5.53
C LEU A 16 1.66 7.26 -5.80
N HIS A 17 1.33 8.48 -6.20
CA HIS A 17 2.32 9.54 -6.37
C HIS A 17 3.00 9.91 -5.04
N THR A 18 2.24 9.93 -3.94
CA THR A 18 2.76 10.17 -2.59
C THR A 18 3.75 9.07 -2.19
N LEU A 19 3.39 7.79 -2.36
CA LEU A 19 4.28 6.67 -2.05
C LEU A 19 5.56 6.70 -2.89
N ARG A 20 5.46 6.93 -4.20
CA ARG A 20 6.65 7.01 -5.07
C ARG A 20 7.58 8.15 -4.67
N HIS A 21 7.01 9.31 -4.34
CA HIS A 21 7.78 10.45 -3.86
C HIS A 21 8.45 10.14 -2.51
N ASP A 22 7.74 9.49 -1.59
CA ASP A 22 8.27 9.08 -0.29
C ASP A 22 9.41 8.06 -0.43
N LEU A 23 9.26 7.04 -1.28
CA LEU A 23 10.35 6.10 -1.58
C LEU A 23 11.59 6.82 -2.11
N SER A 24 11.41 7.79 -3.00
CA SER A 24 12.52 8.50 -3.64
C SER A 24 13.30 9.40 -2.65
N ASN A 25 12.62 9.97 -1.65
CA ASN A 25 13.23 10.91 -0.71
C ASN A 25 13.59 10.28 0.64
N ASN A 26 12.89 9.22 1.03
CA ASN A 26 12.97 8.58 2.35
C ASN A 26 13.22 7.07 2.24
N ALA A 27 13.92 6.61 1.20
CA ALA A 27 14.16 5.18 0.93
C ALA A 27 14.70 4.40 2.14
N THR A 28 15.50 5.03 3.01
CA THR A 28 16.04 4.40 4.21
C THR A 28 14.99 4.02 5.24
N SER A 29 13.81 4.66 5.21
CA SER A 29 12.67 4.38 6.09
C SER A 29 11.74 3.26 5.60
N TRP A 30 11.99 2.75 4.38
CA TRP A 30 11.21 1.65 3.81
C TRP A 30 11.87 0.34 4.22
N GLU A 31 11.06 -0.63 4.63
CA GLU A 31 11.52 -1.99 4.83
C GLU A 31 11.80 -2.62 3.46
N ASN A 32 10.83 -2.48 2.56
CA ASN A 32 10.84 -3.09 1.24
C ASN A 32 11.28 -2.12 0.14
N LYS A 33 12.55 -2.21 -0.27
CA LYS A 33 13.18 -1.26 -1.20
C LYS A 33 13.24 -1.75 -2.64
N THR A 34 12.99 -3.04 -2.89
CA THR A 34 12.87 -3.59 -4.24
C THR A 34 11.41 -3.84 -4.58
N LEU A 35 11.11 -3.93 -5.89
CA LEU A 35 9.75 -4.23 -6.32
C LEU A 35 9.32 -5.63 -5.85
N GLU A 36 10.25 -6.58 -5.87
CA GLU A 36 10.03 -7.95 -5.44
C GLU A 36 9.60 -8.00 -3.97
N SER A 37 10.37 -7.37 -3.05
CA SER A 37 10.05 -7.41 -1.63
C SER A 37 8.79 -6.62 -1.30
N PHE A 38 8.53 -5.52 -2.02
CA PHE A 38 7.30 -4.74 -1.88
C PHE A 38 6.05 -5.55 -2.25
N LEU A 39 6.11 -6.30 -3.35
CA LEU A 39 5.00 -7.14 -3.80
C LEU A 39 4.80 -8.35 -2.88
N GLU A 40 5.88 -8.95 -2.37
CA GLU A 40 5.83 -10.04 -1.39
C GLU A 40 5.14 -9.59 -0.10
N ALA A 41 5.58 -8.47 0.49
CA ALA A 41 4.98 -7.90 1.70
C ALA A 41 3.50 -7.51 1.51
N MET A 42 3.15 -6.93 0.37
CA MET A 42 1.75 -6.60 0.05
C MET A 42 0.89 -7.87 -0.04
N ALA A 43 1.40 -8.95 -0.64
CA ALA A 43 0.70 -10.22 -0.76
C ALA A 43 0.55 -10.92 0.59
N ALA A 44 1.61 -10.94 1.41
CA ALA A 44 1.59 -11.50 2.76
C ALA A 44 0.53 -10.81 3.63
N TRP A 45 0.51 -9.47 3.64
CA TRP A 45 -0.49 -8.71 4.38
C TRP A 45 -1.93 -8.99 3.91
N LEU A 46 -2.17 -9.06 2.59
CA LEU A 46 -3.50 -9.38 2.04
C LEU A 46 -3.96 -10.80 2.43
N ASN A 47 -3.04 -11.76 2.51
CA ASN A 47 -3.35 -13.13 2.90
C ASN A 47 -3.73 -13.23 4.39
N ASP A 48 -3.12 -12.39 5.22
CA ASP A 48 -3.32 -12.40 6.67
C ASP A 48 -4.44 -11.44 7.13
N SER A 49 -4.91 -10.55 6.25
CA SER A 49 -5.91 -9.53 6.57
C SER A 49 -7.34 -10.06 6.43
N ASP A 50 -8.07 -10.10 7.55
CA ASP A 50 -9.51 -10.38 7.55
C ASP A 50 -10.33 -9.34 6.74
N ASP A 51 -9.84 -8.10 6.68
CA ASP A 51 -10.47 -6.99 5.93
C ASP A 51 -10.42 -7.23 4.40
N ALA A 52 -9.52 -8.09 3.92
CA ALA A 52 -9.40 -8.46 2.52
C ALA A 52 -10.44 -9.50 2.06
N ASN A 53 -11.21 -10.09 2.98
CA ASN A 53 -12.21 -11.13 2.66
C ASN A 53 -13.51 -10.59 2.02
N SER A 54 -13.63 -9.28 1.80
CA SER A 54 -14.79 -8.68 1.13
C SER A 54 -14.87 -9.08 -0.35
N LYS A 55 -16.10 -9.37 -0.84
CA LYS A 55 -16.35 -9.65 -2.26
C LYS A 55 -16.10 -8.45 -3.18
N THR A 56 -16.15 -7.23 -2.65
CA THR A 56 -15.84 -6.00 -3.38
C THR A 56 -14.76 -5.24 -2.61
N PRO A 57 -13.53 -5.16 -3.13
CA PRO A 57 -12.47 -4.39 -2.49
C PRO A 57 -12.79 -2.90 -2.55
N THR A 58 -12.44 -2.17 -1.49
CA THR A 58 -12.54 -0.71 -1.44
C THR A 58 -11.24 -0.07 -1.94
N TRP A 59 -11.31 1.20 -2.34
CA TRP A 59 -10.10 1.96 -2.66
C TRP A 59 -9.17 2.11 -1.45
N SER A 60 -9.75 2.22 -0.25
CA SER A 60 -9.00 2.24 1.01
C SER A 60 -8.27 0.92 1.27
N LEU A 61 -8.91 -0.24 1.02
CA LEU A 61 -8.25 -1.54 1.16
C LEU A 61 -7.01 -1.62 0.24
N LEU A 62 -7.13 -1.17 -1.00
CA LEU A 62 -5.99 -1.14 -1.93
C LEU A 62 -4.91 -0.14 -1.49
N ALA A 63 -5.28 1.02 -0.95
CA ALA A 63 -4.31 1.96 -0.40
C ALA A 63 -3.59 1.39 0.84
N THR A 64 -4.31 0.65 1.69
CA THR A 64 -3.74 -0.04 2.86
C THR A 64 -2.77 -1.14 2.44
N SER A 65 -3.11 -1.95 1.43
CA SER A 65 -2.20 -2.99 0.95
C SER A 65 -0.92 -2.40 0.35
N LEU A 66 -1.02 -1.28 -0.37
CA LEU A 66 0.16 -0.54 -0.85
C LEU A 66 1.03 -0.02 0.30
N LEU A 67 0.42 0.44 1.40
CA LEU A 67 1.16 0.85 2.59
C LEU A 67 1.81 -0.34 3.30
N ALA A 68 1.15 -1.50 3.32
CA ALA A 68 1.73 -2.73 3.84
C ALA A 68 2.95 -3.16 3.00
N GLY A 69 2.88 -3.05 1.67
CA GLY A 69 4.03 -3.29 0.80
C GLY A 69 5.27 -2.48 1.19
N LYS A 70 5.11 -1.27 1.73
CA LYS A 70 6.23 -0.43 2.22
C LYS A 70 6.87 -0.95 3.53
N ALA A 71 6.09 -1.54 4.43
CA ALA A 71 6.44 -1.65 5.86
C ALA A 71 6.24 -3.03 6.51
N TYR A 72 5.54 -3.95 5.87
CA TYR A 72 5.31 -5.31 6.38
C TYR A 72 6.56 -6.16 6.11
N GLU A 73 7.03 -6.89 7.13
CA GLU A 73 8.21 -7.77 7.10
C GLU A 73 7.92 -9.15 6.49
#